data_AF-A0A497JPB5-F1
#
_entry.id   AF-A0A497JPB5-F1
#
_cell.length_a   1.000
_cell.length_b   1.000
_cell.length_c   1.000
_cell.angle_alpha   90.00
_cell.angle_beta   90.00
_cell.angle_gamma   90.00
#
_symmetry.space_group_name_H-M   'P 1'
#
loop_
_entity.id
_entity.type
_entity.pdbx_description
1 polymer ?
#
loop_
_entity_poly.entity_id
_entity_poly.type
_entity_poly.pdbx_seq_one_letter_code
_entity_poly.pdbx_strand_id
1 'polypeptide(L)'
;MSRNKHELIQKLSLLLNEDRKTTRIIFKTLSLGKRKVSFKDIYSLALPSNTQKKKNLIKDAILAMCWWRILLPKNSFPHNSCYKSEVDEVYEIPACINYAFKNFYVHGTWDYKFAVFKYFEEIGEPHKNLIPKIVEDILREAYGKSFISLSAIRKACKKNGYPEDKISTLISELRNGGFINPFSTVARKNLKRRESMAEEEPVYELNKALFINYKR
;
A
#
# COMPACT_ATOMS: atom_id res chain seq x y z
N MET A 1 6.47 -12.49 24.55
CA MET A 1 7.39 -11.36 24.77
C MET A 1 6.91 -10.17 23.95
N SER A 2 6.34 -9.14 24.61
CA SER A 2 5.95 -7.89 23.93
C SER A 2 7.23 -7.14 23.56
N ARG A 3 7.61 -7.08 22.28
CA ARG A 3 8.71 -6.21 21.83
C ARG A 3 8.43 -4.77 22.23
N ASN A 4 9.49 -4.01 22.48
CA ASN A 4 9.37 -2.62 22.89
C ASN A 4 8.75 -1.79 21.76
N LYS A 5 7.56 -1.22 21.98
CA LYS A 5 6.86 -0.36 21.00
C LYS A 5 7.74 0.78 20.50
N HIS A 6 8.67 1.29 21.33
CA HIS A 6 9.61 2.32 20.92
C HIS A 6 10.57 1.85 19.82
N GLU A 7 11.03 0.60 19.90
CA GLU A 7 11.92 -0.01 18.90
C GLU A 7 11.19 -0.23 17.57
N LEU A 8 9.93 -0.71 17.63
CA LEU A 8 9.11 -0.88 16.43
C LEU A 8 8.81 0.45 15.75
N ILE A 9 8.51 1.51 16.51
CA ILE A 9 8.32 2.85 15.94
C ILE A 9 9.61 3.36 15.30
N GLN A 10 10.78 3.13 15.91
CA GLN A 10 12.06 3.53 15.32
C GLN A 10 12.35 2.77 14.02
N LYS A 11 12.11 1.46 14.00
CA LYS A 11 12.25 0.63 12.80
C LYS A 11 11.31 1.10 11.68
N LEU A 12 10.06 1.40 12.01
CA LEU A 12 9.09 1.89 11.03
C LEU A 12 9.46 3.29 10.51
N SER A 13 10.06 4.14 11.35
CA SER A 13 10.51 5.48 10.98
C SER A 13 11.66 5.42 9.99
N LEU A 14 12.64 4.55 10.24
CA LEU A 14 13.73 4.28 9.29
C LEU A 14 13.22 3.65 8.00
N LEU A 15 12.24 2.75 8.09
CA LEU A 15 11.62 2.10 6.94
C LEU A 15 10.99 3.13 6.01
N LEU A 16 10.07 3.95 6.53
CA LEU A 16 9.30 4.92 5.76
C LEU A 16 10.06 6.24 5.52
N ASN A 17 11.27 6.40 6.08
CA ASN A 17 12.01 7.67 6.06
C ASN A 17 11.16 8.86 6.55
N GLU A 18 10.39 8.64 7.62
CA GLU A 18 9.50 9.64 8.24
C GLU A 18 10.00 10.05 9.62
N ASP A 19 9.66 11.26 10.06
CA ASP A 19 10.00 11.72 11.40
C ASP A 19 9.25 10.92 12.48
N ARG A 20 9.85 10.85 13.68
CA ARG A 20 9.36 10.01 14.77
C ARG A 20 7.93 10.35 15.22
N LYS A 21 7.50 11.62 15.11
CA LYS A 21 6.14 12.03 15.52
C LYS A 21 5.12 11.55 14.50
N THR A 22 5.41 11.74 13.22
CA THR A 22 4.60 11.22 12.11
C THR A 22 4.52 9.70 12.19
N THR A 23 5.64 9.00 12.30
CA THR A 23 5.65 7.53 12.41
C THR A 23 4.86 7.02 13.63
N ARG A 24 4.91 7.72 14.77
CA ARG A 24 4.11 7.32 15.94
C ARG A 24 2.62 7.38 15.66
N ILE A 25 2.14 8.35 14.86
CA ILE A 25 0.75 8.40 14.41
C ILE A 25 0.46 7.24 13.47
N ILE A 26 1.29 7.02 12.44
CA ILE A 26 1.15 5.90 11.50
C ILE A 26 1.04 4.57 12.24
N PHE A 27 1.97 4.31 13.17
CA PHE A 27 2.00 3.09 13.97
C PHE A 27 0.72 2.92 14.78
N LYS A 28 0.23 3.98 15.43
CA LYS A 28 -1.01 3.94 16.20
C LYS A 28 -2.23 3.71 15.31
N THR A 29 -2.30 4.36 14.16
CA THR A 29 -3.38 4.20 13.18
C THR A 29 -3.46 2.75 12.70
N LEU A 30 -2.33 2.15 12.32
CA LEU A 30 -2.26 0.75 11.92
C LEU A 30 -2.57 -0.21 13.09
N SER A 31 -2.19 0.16 14.32
CA SER A 31 -2.52 -0.62 15.52
C SER A 31 -4.02 -0.66 15.85
N LEU A 32 -4.84 0.21 15.25
CA LEU A 32 -6.30 0.11 15.38
C LEU A 32 -6.86 -1.16 14.72
N GLY A 33 -6.13 -1.74 13.75
CA GLY A 33 -6.55 -2.94 13.01
C GLY A 33 -7.82 -2.76 12.17
N LYS A 34 -8.31 -1.53 12.00
CA LYS A 34 -9.50 -1.21 11.21
C LYS A 34 -9.15 -1.19 9.72
N ARG A 35 -10.05 -1.68 8.86
CA ARG A 35 -9.93 -1.49 7.39
C ARG A 35 -10.26 -0.06 6.95
N LYS A 36 -11.12 0.63 7.70
CA LYS A 36 -11.50 2.03 7.45
C LYS A 36 -11.20 2.86 8.69
N VAL A 37 -10.57 4.00 8.50
CA VAL A 37 -10.24 4.96 9.56
C VAL A 37 -10.68 6.36 9.15
N SER A 38 -11.27 7.09 10.09
CA SER A 38 -11.64 8.49 9.87
C SER A 38 -10.52 9.44 10.31
N PHE A 39 -10.54 10.68 9.85
CA PHE A 39 -9.68 11.73 10.40
C PHE A 39 -9.85 11.84 11.92
N LYS A 40 -11.09 11.71 12.44
CA LYS A 40 -11.39 11.73 13.88
C LYS A 40 -10.68 10.59 14.63
N ASP A 41 -10.67 9.37 14.08
CA ASP A 41 -9.93 8.25 14.66
C ASP A 41 -8.45 8.61 14.78
N ILE A 42 -7.83 9.13 13.71
CA ILE A 42 -6.41 9.48 13.69
C ILE A 42 -6.12 10.65 14.65
N TYR A 43 -6.99 11.66 14.68
CA TYR A 43 -6.86 12.83 15.55
C TYR A 43 -6.88 12.45 17.05
N SER A 44 -7.68 11.44 17.42
CA SER A 44 -7.72 10.92 18.79
C SER A 44 -6.40 10.28 19.25
N LEU A 45 -5.53 9.87 18.32
CA LEU A 45 -4.28 9.16 18.62
C LEU A 45 -3.10 10.10 18.95
N ALA A 46 -3.21 11.38 18.56
CA ALA A 46 -2.15 12.37 18.82
C ALA A 46 -2.16 12.85 20.28
N LEU A 47 -0.96 13.06 20.81
CA LEU A 47 -0.74 13.51 22.19
C LEU A 47 -1.30 14.92 22.43
N PRO A 48 -1.59 15.27 23.71
CA PRO A 48 -1.99 16.63 24.06
C PRO A 48 -0.92 17.64 23.62
N SER A 49 -1.32 18.60 22.80
CA SER A 49 -0.52 19.73 22.34
C SER A 49 -1.49 20.82 21.89
N ASN A 50 -1.01 22.05 21.67
CA ASN A 50 -1.82 23.13 21.09
C ASN A 50 -2.64 22.60 19.89
N THR A 51 -3.94 22.85 19.91
CA THR A 51 -4.93 22.36 18.94
C THR A 51 -4.49 22.54 17.49
N GLN A 52 -3.88 23.68 17.15
CA GLN A 52 -3.41 23.95 15.79
C GLN A 52 -2.19 23.11 15.41
N LYS A 53 -1.21 23.01 16.31
CA LYS A 53 0.01 22.21 16.10
C LYS A 53 -0.32 20.72 16.01
N LYS A 54 -1.27 20.25 16.82
CA LYS A 54 -1.82 18.89 16.76
C LYS A 54 -2.45 18.64 15.39
N LYS A 55 -3.29 19.57 14.92
CA LYS A 55 -3.98 19.46 13.64
C LYS A 55 -3.00 19.35 12.46
N ASN A 56 -1.99 20.21 12.41
CA ASN A 56 -0.97 20.16 11.35
C ASN A 56 -0.21 18.82 11.35
N LEU A 57 0.23 18.34 12.51
CA LEU A 57 0.91 17.05 12.61
C LEU A 57 0.05 15.87 12.12
N ILE A 58 -1.26 15.90 12.38
CA ILE A 58 -2.17 14.87 11.85
C ILE A 58 -2.26 14.94 10.33
N LYS A 59 -2.35 16.16 9.76
CA LYS A 59 -2.37 16.35 8.31
C LYS A 59 -1.09 15.84 7.66
N ASP A 60 0.07 16.18 8.23
CA ASP A 60 1.37 15.70 7.75
C ASP A 60 1.43 14.17 7.77
N ALA A 61 0.96 13.54 8.85
CA ALA A 61 0.91 12.08 8.94
C ALA A 61 -0.06 11.44 7.94
N ILE A 62 -1.23 12.06 7.68
CA ILE A 62 -2.17 11.59 6.66
C ILE A 62 -1.55 11.72 5.27
N LEU A 63 -0.93 12.86 4.96
CA LEU A 63 -0.24 13.07 3.69
C LEU A 63 0.88 12.05 3.49
N ALA A 64 1.68 11.77 4.52
CA ALA A 64 2.70 10.72 4.48
C ALA A 64 2.08 9.34 4.24
N MET A 65 1.02 8.97 4.97
CA MET A 65 0.34 7.67 4.75
C MET A 65 -0.27 7.55 3.35
N CYS A 66 -0.84 8.61 2.80
CA CYS A 66 -1.35 8.66 1.43
C CYS A 66 -0.23 8.54 0.40
N TRP A 67 0.88 9.25 0.60
CA TRP A 67 2.07 9.17 -0.25
C TRP A 67 2.63 7.75 -0.32
N TRP A 68 2.75 7.11 0.85
CA TRP A 68 3.22 5.74 1.00
C TRP A 68 2.20 4.68 0.59
N ARG A 69 0.94 5.05 0.34
CA ARG A 69 -0.19 4.13 0.07
C ARG A 69 -0.50 3.17 1.23
N ILE A 70 -0.24 3.65 2.44
CA ILE A 70 -0.75 3.06 3.69
C ILE A 70 -2.24 3.38 3.85
N LEU A 71 -2.64 4.58 3.43
CA LEU A 71 -4.03 5.03 3.37
C LEU A 71 -4.43 5.38 1.94
N LEU A 72 -5.67 5.04 1.59
CA LEU A 72 -6.32 5.45 0.34
C LEU A 72 -7.58 6.25 0.67
N PRO A 73 -7.75 7.48 0.17
CA PRO A 73 -8.97 8.25 0.39
C PRO A 73 -10.16 7.60 -0.34
N LYS A 74 -11.30 7.39 0.35
CA LYS A 74 -12.51 6.84 -0.28
C LYS A 74 -13.39 7.88 -0.97
N ASN A 75 -13.32 9.14 -0.54
CA ASN A 75 -14.27 10.19 -0.92
C ASN A 75 -13.64 11.36 -1.71
N SER A 76 -12.42 11.22 -2.21
CA SER A 76 -11.73 12.32 -2.90
C SER A 76 -11.95 12.27 -4.43
N PHE A 77 -13.13 12.79 -4.81
CA PHE A 77 -13.59 13.36 -6.10
C PHE A 77 -13.85 12.45 -7.32
N PRO A 78 -15.02 12.69 -7.97
CA PRO A 78 -15.05 13.51 -9.18
C PRO A 78 -15.71 14.86 -8.90
N HIS A 79 -15.40 15.84 -9.76
CA HIS A 79 -15.95 17.18 -9.82
C HIS A 79 -17.37 17.36 -9.24
N ASN A 80 -17.52 18.41 -8.42
CA ASN A 80 -18.76 19.00 -7.88
C ASN A 80 -19.26 18.52 -6.51
N SER A 81 -19.49 19.54 -5.68
CA SER A 81 -20.28 19.61 -4.45
C SER A 81 -19.59 19.27 -3.11
N CYS A 82 -19.47 20.34 -2.33
CA CYS A 82 -19.23 20.44 -0.89
C CYS A 82 -17.91 19.87 -0.34
N TYR A 83 -17.06 20.79 0.10
CA TYR A 83 -16.10 20.63 1.18
C TYR A 83 -16.67 19.75 2.30
N LYS A 84 -16.44 18.43 2.24
CA LYS A 84 -16.62 17.61 3.44
C LYS A 84 -15.64 18.13 4.47
N SER A 85 -16.14 18.37 5.68
CA SER A 85 -15.29 18.81 6.77
C SER A 85 -14.15 17.80 6.92
N GLU A 86 -12.92 18.26 7.15
CA GLU A 86 -11.75 17.38 7.34
C GLU A 86 -12.03 16.26 8.36
N VAL A 87 -12.98 16.46 9.27
CA VAL A 87 -13.41 15.52 10.31
C VAL A 87 -14.14 14.29 9.75
N ASP A 88 -14.85 14.43 8.63
CA ASP A 88 -15.65 13.36 8.00
C ASP A 88 -14.90 12.60 6.90
N GLU A 89 -13.62 12.93 6.68
CA GLU A 89 -12.78 12.19 5.74
C GLU A 89 -12.53 10.77 6.25
N VAL A 90 -12.83 9.80 5.37
CA VAL A 90 -12.63 8.37 5.61
C VAL A 90 -11.60 7.84 4.65
N TYR A 91 -10.63 7.13 5.21
CA TYR A 91 -9.55 6.47 4.51
C TYR A 91 -9.68 4.96 4.65
N GLU A 92 -9.19 4.24 3.65
CA GLU A 92 -9.06 2.80 3.63
C GLU A 92 -7.61 2.40 3.82
N ILE A 93 -7.37 1.43 4.71
CA ILE A 93 -6.07 0.76 4.83
C ILE A 93 -6.14 -0.50 3.95
N PRO A 94 -5.33 -0.61 2.89
CA PRO A 94 -5.31 -1.80 2.05
C PRO A 94 -5.03 -3.08 2.84
N ALA A 95 -5.63 -4.19 2.41
CA ALA A 95 -5.47 -5.47 3.11
C ALA A 95 -4.00 -5.90 3.21
N CYS A 96 -3.22 -5.70 2.13
CA CYS A 96 -1.79 -6.01 2.11
C CYS A 96 -1.00 -5.27 3.21
N ILE A 97 -1.34 -4.01 3.49
CA ILE A 97 -0.69 -3.20 4.54
C ILE A 97 -1.05 -3.72 5.92
N ASN A 98 -2.30 -4.14 6.13
CA ASN A 98 -2.70 -4.74 7.40
C ASN A 98 -1.94 -6.04 7.69
N TYR A 99 -1.75 -6.92 6.70
CA TYR A 99 -0.95 -8.13 6.91
C TYR A 99 0.53 -7.83 7.14
N ALA A 100 1.10 -6.90 6.36
CA ALA A 100 2.49 -6.48 6.53
C ALA A 100 2.70 -5.89 7.94
N PHE A 101 1.79 -5.03 8.40
CA PHE A 101 1.85 -4.45 9.74
C PHE A 101 1.63 -5.47 10.84
N LYS A 102 0.70 -6.43 10.69
CA LYS A 102 0.52 -7.53 11.67
C LYS A 102 1.81 -8.32 11.86
N ASN A 103 2.48 -8.70 10.77
CA ASN A 103 3.77 -9.38 10.82
C ASN A 103 4.83 -8.49 11.47
N PHE A 104 4.88 -7.21 11.09
CA PHE A 104 5.81 -6.24 11.66
C PHE A 104 5.60 -6.04 13.15
N TYR A 105 4.35 -5.99 13.62
CA TYR A 105 4.02 -5.79 15.02
C TYR A 105 4.49 -6.96 15.90
N VAL A 106 4.35 -8.20 15.41
CA VAL A 106 4.73 -9.41 16.13
C VAL A 106 6.22 -9.72 16.00
N HIS A 107 6.75 -9.65 14.78
CA HIS A 107 8.09 -10.15 14.44
C HIS A 107 9.09 -9.03 14.12
N GLY A 108 8.67 -7.76 14.10
CA GLY A 108 9.51 -6.60 13.77
C GLY A 108 10.01 -6.57 12.33
N THR A 109 9.40 -7.38 11.45
CA THR A 109 9.80 -7.55 10.06
C THR A 109 8.67 -7.11 9.13
N TRP A 110 8.97 -6.14 8.26
CA TRP A 110 8.04 -5.71 7.21
C TRP A 110 8.26 -6.60 5.99
N ASP A 111 7.40 -7.61 5.84
CA ASP A 111 7.55 -8.70 4.87
C ASP A 111 6.38 -8.72 3.89
N TYR A 112 6.66 -8.37 2.63
CA TYR A 112 5.66 -8.39 1.57
C TYR A 112 5.27 -9.83 1.17
N LYS A 113 6.18 -10.81 1.24
CA LYS A 113 5.90 -12.20 0.86
C LYS A 113 4.88 -12.80 1.83
N PHE A 114 5.07 -12.53 3.13
CA PHE A 114 4.08 -12.87 4.15
C PHE A 114 2.73 -12.22 3.87
N ALA A 115 2.71 -10.92 3.58
CA ALA A 115 1.46 -10.19 3.33
C ALA A 115 0.71 -10.69 2.07
N VAL A 116 1.44 -11.00 1.00
CA VAL A 116 0.90 -11.64 -0.21
C VAL A 116 0.30 -13.00 0.13
N PHE A 117 1.09 -13.87 0.75
CA PHE A 117 0.64 -15.22 1.09
C PHE A 117 -0.61 -15.19 1.97
N LYS A 118 -0.61 -14.38 3.03
CA LYS A 118 -1.75 -14.28 3.96
C LYS A 118 -3.01 -13.71 3.31
N TYR A 119 -2.89 -12.74 2.41
CA TYR A 119 -4.06 -12.26 1.67
C TYR A 119 -4.69 -13.37 0.83
N PHE A 120 -3.89 -14.07 0.02
CA PHE A 120 -4.39 -15.13 -0.86
C PHE A 120 -4.84 -16.39 -0.11
N GLU A 121 -4.26 -16.65 1.06
CA GLU A 121 -4.75 -17.66 2.00
C GLU A 121 -6.14 -17.30 2.54
N GLU A 122 -6.36 -16.06 3.01
CA GLU A 122 -7.64 -15.63 3.59
C GLU A 122 -8.79 -15.67 2.56
N ILE A 123 -8.53 -15.33 1.29
CA ILE A 123 -9.57 -15.38 0.24
C ILE A 123 -9.75 -16.77 -0.38
N GLY A 124 -9.03 -17.79 0.09
CA GLY A 124 -9.19 -19.17 -0.39
C GLY A 124 -8.62 -19.44 -1.79
N GLU A 125 -7.63 -18.67 -2.26
CA GLU A 125 -7.04 -18.89 -3.59
C GLU A 125 -6.30 -20.26 -3.64
N PRO A 126 -6.69 -21.17 -4.55
CA PRO A 126 -6.09 -22.50 -4.65
C PRO A 126 -4.59 -22.46 -5.00
N HIS A 127 -4.13 -21.47 -5.76
CA HIS A 127 -2.74 -21.34 -6.20
C HIS A 127 -1.90 -20.41 -5.32
N LYS A 128 -2.34 -20.10 -4.09
CA LYS A 128 -1.70 -19.16 -3.17
C LYS A 128 -0.19 -19.35 -2.98
N ASN A 129 0.31 -20.59 -3.08
CA ASN A 129 1.73 -20.91 -2.94
C ASN A 129 2.60 -20.36 -4.09
N LEU A 130 2.03 -20.16 -5.29
CA LEU A 130 2.75 -19.63 -6.45
C LEU A 130 2.88 -18.10 -6.40
N ILE A 131 1.92 -17.43 -5.76
CA ILE A 131 1.73 -15.98 -5.89
C ILE A 131 2.87 -15.16 -5.30
N PRO A 132 3.48 -15.50 -4.14
CA PRO A 132 4.66 -14.78 -3.65
C PRO A 132 5.81 -14.74 -4.67
N LYS A 133 6.01 -15.83 -5.42
CA LYS A 133 7.04 -15.90 -6.47
C LYS A 133 6.67 -15.10 -7.71
N ILE A 134 5.38 -15.13 -8.11
CA ILE A 134 4.85 -14.27 -9.19
C ILE A 134 5.03 -12.80 -8.84
N VAL A 135 4.69 -12.40 -7.61
CA VAL A 135 4.89 -11.03 -7.13
C VAL A 135 6.38 -10.66 -7.14
N GLU A 136 7.27 -11.56 -6.71
CA GLU A 136 8.70 -11.31 -6.80
C GLU A 136 9.18 -11.07 -8.25
N ASP A 137 8.70 -11.86 -9.22
CA ASP A 137 9.00 -11.65 -10.64
C ASP A 137 8.41 -10.32 -11.16
N ILE A 138 7.22 -9.93 -10.71
CA ILE A 138 6.63 -8.60 -10.99
C ILE A 138 7.54 -7.48 -10.47
N LEU A 139 8.08 -7.60 -9.25
CA LEU A 139 8.96 -6.57 -8.67
C LEU A 139 10.30 -6.45 -9.42
N ARG A 140 10.82 -7.56 -9.94
CA ARG A 140 12.03 -7.61 -10.79
C ARG A 140 11.81 -6.88 -12.11
N GLU A 141 10.68 -7.15 -12.77
CA GLU A 141 10.32 -6.60 -14.09
C GLU A 141 9.74 -5.17 -14.01
N ALA A 142 9.46 -4.66 -12.81
CA ALA A 142 8.95 -3.30 -12.66
C ALA A 142 9.93 -2.27 -13.26
N TYR A 143 9.43 -1.16 -13.74
CA TYR A 143 10.26 -0.04 -14.18
C TYR A 143 10.15 1.12 -13.19
N GLY A 144 11.23 1.90 -13.06
CA GLY A 144 11.33 2.95 -12.03
C GLY A 144 11.04 2.46 -10.60
N LYS A 145 11.19 1.14 -10.34
CA LYS A 145 10.82 0.43 -9.10
C LYS A 145 9.34 0.54 -8.68
N SER A 146 8.49 1.15 -9.48
CA SER A 146 7.15 1.57 -9.05
C SER A 146 6.04 1.13 -10.00
N PHE A 147 6.36 0.78 -11.24
CA PHE A 147 5.34 0.52 -12.26
C PHE A 147 5.55 -0.80 -12.96
N ILE A 148 4.46 -1.42 -13.40
CA ILE A 148 4.46 -2.70 -14.10
C ILE A 148 3.37 -2.71 -15.18
N SER A 149 3.66 -3.29 -16.34
CA SER A 149 2.69 -3.49 -17.42
C SER A 149 1.84 -4.75 -17.21
N LEU A 150 0.68 -4.80 -17.86
CA LEU A 150 -0.14 -6.00 -17.92
C LEU A 150 0.63 -7.20 -18.52
N SER A 151 1.39 -7.00 -19.60
CA SER A 151 2.22 -8.00 -20.28
C SER A 151 3.28 -8.57 -19.36
N ALA A 152 3.94 -7.74 -18.56
CA ALA A 152 4.95 -8.19 -17.61
C ALA A 152 4.31 -9.03 -16.49
N ILE A 153 3.12 -8.66 -16.00
CA ILE A 153 2.36 -9.49 -15.05
C ILE A 153 2.01 -10.85 -15.68
N ARG A 154 1.49 -10.87 -16.92
CA ARG A 154 1.16 -12.13 -17.63
C ARG A 154 2.39 -13.02 -17.82
N LYS A 155 3.52 -12.42 -18.21
CA LYS A 155 4.81 -13.11 -18.34
C LYS A 155 5.25 -13.74 -17.01
N ALA A 156 5.13 -13.01 -15.89
CA ALA A 156 5.44 -13.52 -14.56
C ALA A 156 4.52 -14.68 -14.15
N CYS A 157 3.22 -14.60 -14.45
CA CYS A 157 2.26 -15.67 -14.20
C CYS A 157 2.61 -16.94 -15.00
N LYS A 158 2.80 -16.80 -16.32
CA LYS A 158 3.15 -17.90 -17.22
C LYS A 158 4.46 -18.59 -16.81
N LYS A 159 5.48 -17.81 -16.47
CA LYS A 159 6.78 -18.32 -16.00
C LYS A 159 6.66 -19.21 -14.75
N ASN A 160 5.68 -18.95 -13.90
CA ASN A 160 5.46 -19.69 -12.65
C ASN A 160 4.36 -20.76 -12.75
N GLY A 161 3.85 -21.05 -13.96
CA GLY A 161 2.82 -22.06 -14.17
C GLY A 161 1.45 -21.69 -13.60
N TYR A 162 1.15 -20.39 -13.45
CA TYR A 162 -0.18 -19.96 -13.04
C TYR A 162 -1.19 -20.17 -14.18
N PRO A 163 -2.42 -20.68 -13.92
CA PRO A 163 -3.39 -20.93 -14.97
C PRO A 163 -3.77 -19.67 -15.75
N GLU A 164 -3.68 -19.72 -17.08
CA GLU A 164 -3.88 -18.55 -17.97
C GLU A 164 -5.29 -17.96 -17.83
N ASP A 165 -6.31 -18.82 -17.69
CA ASP A 165 -7.71 -18.46 -17.50
C ASP A 165 -7.96 -17.71 -16.18
N LYS A 166 -7.06 -17.86 -15.19
CA LYS A 166 -7.16 -17.20 -13.88
C LYS A 166 -6.33 -15.93 -13.73
N ILE A 167 -5.52 -15.56 -14.72
CA ILE A 167 -4.64 -14.38 -14.61
C ILE A 167 -5.43 -13.09 -14.41
N SER A 168 -6.54 -12.92 -15.15
CA SER A 168 -7.39 -11.72 -15.00
C SER A 168 -7.97 -11.62 -13.58
N THR A 169 -8.37 -12.74 -13.00
CA THR A 169 -8.83 -12.83 -11.60
C THR A 169 -7.72 -12.48 -10.63
N LEU A 170 -6.51 -13.02 -10.81
CA LEU A 170 -5.34 -12.68 -9.99
C LEU A 170 -5.04 -11.18 -10.02
N ILE A 171 -5.09 -10.55 -11.20
CA ILE A 171 -4.88 -9.10 -11.33
C ILE A 171 -5.96 -8.31 -10.59
N SER A 172 -7.22 -8.73 -10.70
CA SER A 172 -8.32 -8.13 -9.94
C SER A 172 -8.06 -8.24 -8.43
N GLU A 173 -7.61 -9.40 -7.96
CA GLU A 173 -7.30 -9.62 -6.54
C GLU A 173 -6.06 -8.86 -6.05
N LEU A 174 -5.02 -8.73 -6.88
CA LEU A 174 -3.87 -7.87 -6.58
C LEU A 174 -4.30 -6.40 -6.43
N ARG A 175 -5.30 -5.95 -7.20
CA ARG A 175 -5.88 -4.61 -7.04
C ARG A 175 -6.73 -4.50 -5.79
N ASN A 176 -7.62 -5.46 -5.56
CA ASN A 176 -8.52 -5.46 -4.40
C ASN A 176 -7.75 -5.54 -3.08
N GLY A 177 -6.66 -6.31 -3.03
CA GLY A 177 -5.76 -6.38 -1.88
C GLY A 177 -4.87 -5.14 -1.71
N GLY A 178 -4.82 -4.26 -2.72
CA GLY A 178 -4.03 -3.03 -2.76
C GLY A 178 -2.53 -3.26 -2.95
N PHE A 179 -2.15 -4.34 -3.62
CA PHE A 179 -0.77 -4.61 -4.05
C PHE A 179 -0.39 -3.74 -5.25
N ILE A 180 -1.34 -3.53 -6.17
CA ILE A 180 -1.17 -2.73 -7.38
C ILE A 180 -2.38 -1.82 -7.59
N ASN A 181 -2.16 -0.62 -8.12
CA ASN A 181 -3.22 0.33 -8.45
C ASN A 181 -3.15 0.71 -9.92
N PRO A 182 -4.28 0.83 -10.66
CA PRO A 182 -4.24 1.35 -12.02
C PRO A 182 -3.60 2.74 -12.05
N PHE A 183 -2.56 2.91 -12.86
CA PHE A 183 -1.92 4.20 -13.04
C PHE A 183 -2.68 4.99 -14.12
N SER A 184 -3.18 6.20 -13.84
CA SER A 184 -4.11 6.91 -14.74
C SER A 184 -3.50 7.30 -16.09
N THR A 185 -4.33 7.31 -17.13
CA THR A 185 -3.96 7.56 -18.54
C THR A 185 -3.41 8.97 -18.81
N VAL A 186 -3.72 9.97 -17.99
CA VAL A 186 -3.24 11.35 -18.17
C VAL A 186 -1.77 11.49 -17.77
N ALA A 187 -1.38 10.92 -16.62
CA ALA A 187 0.02 10.89 -16.18
C ALA A 187 0.89 9.95 -17.05
N ARG A 188 0.28 8.95 -17.70
CA ARG A 188 0.96 8.04 -18.64
C ARG A 188 1.57 8.73 -19.85
N LYS A 189 0.96 9.80 -20.39
CA LYS A 189 1.45 10.45 -21.64
C LYS A 189 2.90 10.93 -21.52
N ASN A 190 3.34 11.33 -20.32
CA ASN A 190 4.70 11.82 -20.08
C ASN A 190 5.72 10.70 -19.82
N LEU A 191 5.29 9.59 -19.22
CA LEU A 191 6.16 8.44 -18.91
C LEU A 191 6.43 7.58 -20.16
N LYS A 192 5.43 7.47 -21.04
CA LYS A 192 5.45 6.66 -22.27
C LYS A 192 6.58 7.01 -23.26
N ARG A 193 7.06 8.26 -23.26
CA ARG A 193 8.17 8.68 -24.15
C ARG A 193 9.51 8.03 -23.81
N ARG A 194 9.67 7.44 -22.62
CA ARG A 194 10.98 6.96 -22.13
C ARG A 194 11.17 5.44 -22.19
N GLU A 195 10.12 4.65 -22.36
CA GLU A 195 10.19 3.20 -22.10
C GLU A 195 9.55 2.30 -23.17
N SER A 196 9.30 2.81 -24.37
CA SER A 196 8.89 2.00 -25.55
C SER A 196 7.66 1.09 -25.30
N MET A 197 6.71 1.54 -24.46
CA MET A 197 5.49 0.79 -24.17
C MET A 197 4.48 0.92 -25.31
N ALA A 198 3.79 -0.18 -25.65
CA ALA A 198 2.66 -0.15 -26.57
C ALA A 198 1.59 0.86 -26.09
N GLU A 199 1.05 1.65 -27.02
CA GLU A 199 0.25 2.85 -26.71
C GLU A 199 -1.00 2.59 -25.84
N GLU A 200 -1.50 1.36 -25.79
CA GLU A 200 -2.78 1.01 -25.15
C GLU A 200 -2.65 0.11 -23.90
N GLU A 201 -1.46 -0.36 -23.57
CA GLU A 201 -1.32 -1.37 -22.51
C GLU A 201 -1.63 -0.81 -21.10
N PRO A 202 -2.45 -1.49 -20.28
CA PRO A 202 -2.65 -1.13 -18.89
C PRO A 202 -1.34 -1.17 -18.08
N VAL A 203 -1.11 -0.10 -17.34
CA VAL A 203 0.01 0.03 -16.40
C VAL A 203 -0.55 0.13 -14.99
N TYR A 204 0.10 -0.56 -14.07
CA TYR A 204 -0.19 -0.52 -12.65
C TYR A 204 1.00 0.06 -11.89
N GLU A 205 0.71 0.82 -10.85
CA GLU A 205 1.70 1.27 -9.89
C GLU A 205 1.63 0.37 -8.65
N LEU A 206 2.80 -0.10 -8.23
CA LEU A 206 3.00 -0.95 -7.06
C LEU A 206 2.70 -0.18 -5.76
N ASN A 207 2.35 -0.90 -4.70
CA ASN A 207 2.21 -0.29 -3.37
C ASN A 207 3.59 0.01 -2.76
N LYS A 208 3.93 1.30 -2.67
CA LYS A 208 5.24 1.78 -2.21
C LYS A 208 5.59 1.31 -0.80
N ALA A 209 4.68 1.45 0.16
CA ALA A 209 4.91 0.99 1.53
C ALA A 209 5.11 -0.51 1.62
N LEU A 210 4.29 -1.28 0.88
CA LEU A 210 4.38 -2.74 0.93
C LEU A 210 5.75 -3.23 0.47
N PHE A 211 6.24 -2.70 -0.65
CA PHE A 211 7.45 -3.19 -1.32
C PHE A 211 8.72 -2.39 -0.99
N ILE A 212 8.68 -1.56 0.05
CA ILE A 212 9.76 -0.63 0.40
C ILE A 212 11.12 -1.32 0.68
N ASN A 213 11.10 -2.55 1.19
CA ASN A 213 12.30 -3.35 1.48
C ASN A 213 12.80 -4.18 0.30
N TYR A 214 12.08 -4.17 -0.83
CA TYR A 214 12.49 -4.94 -2.00
C TYR A 214 13.75 -4.33 -2.63
N LYS A 215 14.84 -5.09 -2.58
CA LYS A 215 16.10 -4.79 -3.28
C LYS A 215 16.20 -5.71 -4.50
N ARG A 216 16.55 -5.14 -5.65
CA ARG A 216 16.84 -5.90 -6.88
C ARG A 216 18.18 -6.60 -6.77
#